data_AF-A0ABD3F848-F1
#
_entry.id   AF-A0ABD3F848-F1
#
_cell.length_a   1.000
_cell.length_b   1.000
_cell.length_c   1.000
_cell.angle_alpha   90.00
_cell.angle_beta   90.00
_cell.angle_gamma   90.00
#
_symmetry.space_group_name_H-M   'P 1'
#
loop_
_entity.id
_entity.type
_entity.pdbx_description
1 polymer ?
#
loop_
_entity_poly.entity_id
_entity_poly.type
_entity_poly.pdbx_seq_one_letter_code
_entity_poly.pdbx_strand_id
1 'polypeptide(L)'
;MEAPYSVSPLLAIPASQESALSAAESTQSLDLSLPTNDVVDLTIVSSAETPSSASLSSTSSEVDAFGIPLEVYHYRQQKSRHDVWEVAHRLTTLYTKATGLDAELYTHVCLLCAQQLTCSPFAASDAWEGALHRWCNPSNARAHMIALHEDLQAGKADKNMKLKAAAQHVGDAIARAHAHENKRAKPCYDQQSSQQTAW
;
A
#
# COMPACT_ATOMS: atom_id res chain seq x y z
N MET A 1 15.69 -50.20 -24.03
CA MET A 1 14.78 -50.24 -22.87
C MET A 1 14.16 -48.86 -22.81
N GLU A 2 13.10 -48.67 -23.58
CA GLU A 2 12.51 -47.36 -23.86
C GLU A 2 11.21 -47.25 -23.04
N ALA A 3 11.11 -46.24 -22.19
CA ALA A 3 9.90 -45.96 -21.40
C ALA A 3 8.96 -45.04 -22.19
N PRO A 4 7.65 -45.34 -22.28
CA PRO A 4 6.69 -44.47 -22.95
C PRO A 4 6.25 -43.30 -22.07
N TYR A 5 6.25 -42.14 -22.70
CA TYR A 5 5.63 -40.87 -22.31
C TYR A 5 4.15 -41.04 -21.96
N SER A 6 3.77 -40.66 -20.75
CA SER A 6 2.38 -40.56 -20.30
C SER A 6 1.95 -39.09 -20.30
N VAL A 7 1.02 -38.75 -21.20
CA VAL A 7 0.35 -37.45 -21.26
C VAL A 7 -0.88 -37.52 -20.38
N SER A 8 -0.95 -36.69 -19.33
CA SER A 8 -2.15 -36.52 -18.51
C SER A 8 -3.04 -35.39 -19.05
N PRO A 9 -4.37 -35.53 -19.01
CA PRO A 9 -5.28 -34.56 -19.61
C PRO A 9 -5.65 -33.39 -18.68
N LEU A 10 -5.89 -32.23 -19.30
CA LEU A 10 -6.55 -31.06 -18.73
C LEU A 10 -7.89 -31.47 -18.09
N LEU A 11 -8.09 -31.10 -16.82
CA LEU A 11 -9.41 -31.06 -16.20
C LEU A 11 -9.87 -29.61 -16.06
N ALA A 12 -11.05 -29.37 -16.61
CA ALA A 12 -11.75 -28.11 -16.67
C ALA A 12 -12.16 -27.60 -15.28
N ILE A 13 -12.05 -26.29 -15.09
CA ILE A 13 -12.51 -25.55 -13.91
C ILE A 13 -14.01 -25.29 -14.07
N PRO A 14 -14.89 -25.71 -13.14
CA PRO A 14 -16.27 -25.24 -13.12
C PRO A 14 -16.34 -23.83 -12.51
N ALA A 15 -17.05 -22.94 -13.22
CA ALA A 15 -17.43 -21.61 -12.76
C ALA A 15 -18.30 -21.73 -11.49
N SER A 16 -17.85 -21.11 -10.39
CA SER A 16 -18.64 -20.97 -9.17
C SER A 16 -19.30 -19.60 -9.11
N GLN A 17 -20.52 -19.64 -8.58
CA GLN A 17 -21.60 -18.73 -8.84
C GLN A 17 -21.60 -17.52 -7.91
N GLU A 18 -22.08 -16.41 -8.46
CA GLU A 18 -22.45 -15.17 -7.78
C GLU A 18 -23.54 -15.46 -6.73
N SER A 19 -23.25 -15.22 -5.45
CA SER A 19 -24.27 -15.13 -4.41
C SER A 19 -24.47 -13.68 -4.02
N ALA A 20 -25.63 -13.16 -4.41
CA ALA A 20 -26.13 -11.86 -4.04
C ALA A 20 -26.39 -11.77 -2.53
N LEU A 21 -25.92 -10.69 -1.91
CA LEU A 21 -26.41 -10.24 -0.61
C LEU A 21 -26.62 -8.72 -0.65
N SER A 22 -27.87 -8.34 -0.37
CA SER A 22 -28.27 -7.27 0.56
C SER A 22 -29.24 -6.25 -0.04
N ALA A 23 -30.47 -6.30 0.45
CA ALA A 23 -31.32 -5.13 0.62
C ALA A 23 -32.18 -5.35 1.86
N ALA A 24 -31.75 -4.78 2.98
CA ALA A 24 -32.61 -4.48 4.11
C ALA A 24 -32.19 -3.10 4.62
N GLU A 25 -32.87 -2.10 4.09
CA GLU A 25 -32.98 -0.76 4.66
C GLU A 25 -33.43 -0.85 6.12
N SER A 26 -32.71 -0.15 7.01
CA SER A 26 -33.31 0.30 8.26
C SER A 26 -32.83 1.72 8.54
N THR A 27 -33.81 2.61 8.53
CA THR A 27 -33.70 4.06 8.49
C THR A 27 -34.20 4.61 9.81
N GLN A 28 -33.40 5.49 10.43
CA GLN A 28 -33.75 6.49 11.46
C GLN A 28 -34.20 5.91 12.82
N SER A 29 -33.92 6.49 13.98
CA SER A 29 -33.73 7.88 14.42
C SER A 29 -33.29 7.81 15.89
N LEU A 30 -32.37 8.66 16.36
CA LEU A 30 -32.22 8.91 17.81
C LEU A 30 -32.27 10.41 18.08
N ASP A 31 -33.33 10.73 18.82
CA ASP A 31 -33.77 12.00 19.33
C ASP A 31 -32.84 12.49 20.44
N LEU A 32 -32.47 13.77 20.35
CA LEU A 32 -31.62 14.47 21.30
C LEU A 32 -32.50 15.01 22.42
N SER A 33 -32.44 14.42 23.61
CA SER A 33 -33.12 14.97 24.79
C SER A 33 -32.15 15.06 25.98
N LEU A 34 -31.76 16.31 26.30
CA LEU A 34 -31.21 16.71 27.59
C LEU A 34 -32.25 16.49 28.70
N PRO A 35 -31.80 16.29 29.95
CA PRO A 35 -32.47 17.01 31.03
C PRO A 35 -31.52 17.75 31.97
N THR A 36 -32.02 18.91 32.35
CA THR A 36 -31.54 19.84 33.37
C THR A 36 -31.75 19.30 34.79
N ASN A 37 -30.81 19.70 35.65
CA ASN A 37 -30.72 19.60 37.12
C ASN A 37 -32.02 19.45 37.91
N ASP A 38 -31.98 18.68 39.01
CA ASP A 38 -32.39 19.15 40.34
C ASP A 38 -31.81 18.28 41.47
N VAL A 39 -31.45 18.96 42.57
CA VAL A 39 -30.81 18.50 43.81
C VAL A 39 -31.85 17.97 44.80
N VAL A 40 -31.60 16.84 45.47
CA VAL A 40 -32.01 16.57 46.88
C VAL A 40 -31.21 15.39 47.49
N ASP A 41 -31.22 15.38 48.82
CA ASP A 41 -30.20 14.94 49.78
C ASP A 41 -30.36 13.50 50.35
N LEU A 42 -29.23 12.99 50.87
CA LEU A 42 -28.95 11.86 51.78
C LEU A 42 -29.99 10.73 52.05
N THR A 43 -29.57 9.47 51.83
CA THR A 43 -29.65 8.42 52.88
C THR A 43 -28.66 7.28 52.60
N ILE A 44 -27.85 6.93 53.61
CA ILE A 44 -26.95 5.77 53.63
C ILE A 44 -27.77 4.49 53.81
N VAL A 45 -27.60 3.50 52.94
CA VAL A 45 -27.81 2.09 53.29
C VAL A 45 -26.70 1.25 52.67
N SER A 46 -26.00 0.56 53.56
CA SER A 46 -24.98 -0.44 53.27
C SER A 46 -25.67 -1.72 52.80
N SER A 47 -25.41 -2.13 51.56
CA SER A 47 -25.63 -3.49 51.10
C SER A 47 -24.37 -3.95 50.36
N ALA A 48 -23.66 -4.87 51.00
CA ALA A 48 -22.55 -5.60 50.42
C ALA A 48 -23.09 -6.52 49.33
N GLU A 49 -22.80 -6.22 48.07
CA GLU A 49 -22.83 -7.21 47.00
C GLU A 49 -21.57 -7.02 46.16
N THR A 50 -20.65 -7.96 46.32
CA THR A 50 -19.52 -8.21 45.44
C THR A 50 -20.02 -8.30 44.00
N PRO A 51 -19.64 -7.40 43.08
CA PRO A 51 -19.54 -7.82 41.71
C PRO A 51 -18.34 -8.76 41.67
N SER A 52 -18.60 -10.06 41.59
CA SER A 52 -17.72 -10.97 40.85
C SER A 52 -17.67 -10.42 39.43
N SER A 53 -16.88 -9.37 39.22
CA SER A 53 -16.45 -8.96 37.90
C SER A 53 -15.62 -10.11 37.40
N ALA A 54 -16.23 -10.91 36.53
CA ALA A 54 -15.50 -11.78 35.66
C ALA A 54 -14.35 -10.97 35.08
N SER A 55 -13.14 -11.25 35.55
CA SER A 55 -11.91 -10.84 34.88
C SER A 55 -11.90 -11.60 33.56
N LEU A 56 -12.69 -11.11 32.59
CA LEU A 56 -12.26 -11.13 31.22
C LEU A 56 -11.02 -10.24 31.21
N SER A 57 -9.88 -10.83 31.55
CA SER A 57 -8.59 -10.31 31.13
C SER A 57 -8.56 -10.43 29.62
N SER A 58 -9.39 -9.65 28.94
CA SER A 58 -9.05 -9.08 27.66
C SER A 58 -7.81 -8.26 27.96
N THR A 59 -6.65 -8.91 27.92
CA THR A 59 -5.39 -8.22 27.72
C THR A 59 -5.54 -7.58 26.34
N SER A 60 -6.23 -6.45 26.27
CA SER A 60 -6.14 -5.56 25.14
C SER A 60 -4.69 -5.11 25.16
N SER A 61 -3.83 -5.79 24.40
CA SER A 61 -2.49 -5.27 24.14
C SER A 61 -2.70 -3.88 23.59
N GLU A 62 -2.25 -2.90 24.34
CA GLU A 62 -2.33 -1.51 23.96
C GLU A 62 -1.55 -1.37 22.65
N VAL A 63 -2.16 -0.74 21.65
CA VAL A 63 -1.56 -0.53 20.34
C VAL A 63 -1.18 0.93 20.18
N ASP A 64 -0.15 1.17 19.36
CA ASP A 64 0.28 2.52 19.00
C ASP A 64 -0.67 3.17 17.98
N ALA A 65 -0.32 4.38 17.53
CA ALA A 65 -1.11 5.15 16.55
C ALA A 65 -1.27 4.46 15.17
N PHE A 66 -0.49 3.42 14.88
CA PHE A 66 -0.52 2.65 13.63
C PHE A 66 -1.09 1.24 13.83
N GLY A 67 -1.60 0.93 15.02
CA GLY A 67 -2.16 -0.37 15.37
C GLY A 67 -1.10 -1.45 15.64
N ILE A 68 0.14 -1.06 15.90
CA ILE A 68 1.24 -1.97 16.26
C ILE A 68 1.24 -2.13 17.79
N PRO A 69 1.29 -3.34 18.35
CA PRO A 69 1.33 -3.55 19.79
C PRO A 69 2.52 -2.85 20.45
N LEU A 70 2.31 -2.20 21.60
CA LEU A 70 3.36 -1.46 22.31
C LEU A 70 4.54 -2.35 22.76
N GLU A 71 4.33 -3.66 22.86
CA GLU A 71 5.41 -4.62 23.14
C GLU A 71 6.41 -4.73 21.97
N VAL A 72 6.00 -4.33 20.76
CA VAL A 72 6.82 -4.36 19.54
C VAL A 72 7.47 -3.00 19.32
N TYR A 73 8.63 -2.80 19.94
CA TYR A 73 9.37 -1.55 19.85
C TYR A 73 9.93 -1.31 18.44
N HIS A 74 9.60 -0.15 17.87
CA HIS A 74 10.11 0.30 16.59
C HIS A 74 10.45 1.79 16.59
N TYR A 75 11.40 2.19 15.75
CA TYR A 75 11.84 3.57 15.66
C TYR A 75 12.17 3.98 14.23
N ARG A 76 11.99 5.28 13.97
CA ARG A 76 12.45 5.93 12.75
C ARG A 76 13.98 5.89 12.67
N GLN A 77 14.53 5.44 11.55
CA GLN A 77 15.97 5.51 11.33
C GLN A 77 16.41 6.95 11.10
N GLN A 78 17.00 7.55 12.12
CA GLN A 78 17.53 8.91 12.05
C GLN A 78 18.83 8.95 11.22
N LYS A 79 19.11 10.09 10.59
CA LYS A 79 20.34 10.37 9.79
C LYS A 79 20.42 9.68 8.43
N SER A 80 19.34 9.09 7.92
CA SER A 80 19.30 8.59 6.55
C SER A 80 18.90 9.69 5.56
N ARG A 81 19.48 9.65 4.35
CA ARG A 81 19.13 10.59 3.26
C ARG A 81 17.88 10.17 2.48
N HIS A 82 17.36 8.97 2.73
CA HIS A 82 16.21 8.43 2.00
C HIS A 82 14.94 8.61 2.81
N ASP A 83 13.93 9.20 2.16
CA ASP A 83 12.57 9.44 2.67
C ASP A 83 11.80 8.17 3.02
N VAL A 84 12.12 7.05 2.37
CA VAL A 84 11.48 5.76 2.69
C VAL A 84 11.61 5.35 4.16
N TRP A 85 12.67 5.78 4.86
CA TRP A 85 12.89 5.46 6.27
C TRP A 85 12.03 6.27 7.24
N GLU A 86 11.26 7.22 6.73
CA GLU A 86 10.20 7.92 7.48
C GLU A 86 9.02 7.01 7.78
N VAL A 87 8.75 6.06 6.88
CA VAL A 87 7.60 5.14 6.96
C VAL A 87 8.02 3.69 7.19
N ALA A 88 9.27 3.37 6.84
CA ALA A 88 9.91 2.09 7.13
C ALA A 88 10.62 2.17 8.48
N HIS A 89 9.91 1.88 9.57
CA HIS A 89 10.48 1.85 10.90
C HIS A 89 11.30 0.58 11.12
N ARG A 90 12.43 0.74 11.81
CA ARG A 90 13.28 -0.38 12.19
C ARG A 90 12.83 -0.93 13.53
N LEU A 91 12.78 -2.26 13.62
CA LEU A 91 12.47 -2.94 14.87
C LEU A 91 13.69 -2.91 15.79
N THR A 92 13.46 -2.67 17.08
CA THR A 92 14.51 -2.75 18.11
C THR A 92 14.99 -4.18 18.27
N THR A 93 14.04 -5.11 18.34
CA THR A 93 14.29 -6.56 18.38
C THR A 93 13.77 -7.16 17.09
N LEU A 94 14.56 -8.04 16.46
CA LEU A 94 14.12 -8.76 15.28
C LEU A 94 12.86 -9.57 15.62
N TYR A 95 11.86 -9.50 14.76
CA TYR A 95 10.60 -10.21 14.97
C TYR A 95 10.63 -11.55 14.25
N THR A 96 10.09 -12.57 14.90
CA THR A 96 9.91 -13.91 14.31
C THR A 96 8.44 -14.26 14.41
N LYS A 97 7.82 -14.58 13.28
CA LYS A 97 6.44 -15.09 13.29
C LYS A 97 6.43 -16.50 13.89
N ALA A 98 5.53 -16.74 14.84
CA ALA A 98 5.44 -18.03 15.52
C ALA A 98 5.04 -19.19 14.58
N THR A 99 4.45 -18.89 13.42
CA THR A 99 3.73 -19.86 12.59
C THR A 99 4.55 -20.42 11.40
N GLY A 100 5.86 -20.19 11.34
CA GLY A 100 6.73 -20.64 10.24
C GLY A 100 7.70 -21.77 10.61
N LEU A 101 7.78 -22.82 9.77
CA LEU A 101 8.85 -23.84 9.84
C LEU A 101 10.23 -23.28 9.45
N ASP A 102 10.25 -22.08 8.86
CA ASP A 102 11.42 -21.26 8.64
C ASP A 102 11.22 -19.94 9.39
N ALA A 103 11.96 -19.77 10.49
CA ALA A 103 11.88 -18.60 11.35
C ALA A 103 12.56 -17.41 10.69
N GLU A 104 11.96 -16.87 9.63
CA GLU A 104 12.48 -15.66 8.99
C GLU A 104 12.39 -14.48 9.95
N LEU A 105 13.55 -13.84 10.17
CA LEU A 105 13.67 -12.66 11.02
C LEU A 105 13.29 -11.41 10.24
N TYR A 106 12.25 -10.72 10.71
CA TYR A 106 11.83 -9.42 10.20
C TYR A 106 12.62 -8.31 10.87
N THR A 107 12.99 -7.31 10.08
CA THR A 107 13.87 -6.22 10.52
C THR A 107 13.16 -4.87 10.57
N HIS A 108 12.09 -4.70 9.79
CA HIS A 108 11.37 -3.46 9.64
C HIS A 108 9.85 -3.69 9.66
N VAL A 109 9.13 -2.62 9.97
CA VAL A 109 7.68 -2.51 9.84
C VAL A 109 7.34 -1.32 8.95
N CYS A 110 6.42 -1.52 8.00
CA CYS A 110 5.84 -0.44 7.21
C CYS A 110 4.66 0.17 7.97
N LEU A 111 4.79 1.43 8.41
CA LEU A 111 3.71 2.08 9.18
C LEU A 111 2.40 2.20 8.38
N LEU A 112 2.51 2.37 7.07
CA LEU A 112 1.35 2.51 6.18
C LEU A 112 0.61 1.18 6.03
N CYS A 113 1.33 0.08 5.83
CA CYS A 113 0.72 -1.25 5.84
C CYS A 113 0.09 -1.56 7.19
N ALA A 114 0.79 -1.25 8.29
CA ALA A 114 0.29 -1.54 9.63
C ALA A 114 -1.04 -0.82 9.87
N GLN A 115 -1.09 0.49 9.57
CA GLN A 115 -2.31 1.27 9.69
C GLN A 115 -3.43 0.74 8.78
N GLN A 116 -3.13 0.40 7.53
CA GLN A 116 -4.13 -0.11 6.59
C GLN A 116 -4.73 -1.46 7.02
N LEU A 117 -3.91 -2.33 7.63
CA LEU A 117 -4.34 -3.65 8.08
C LEU A 117 -5.11 -3.60 9.40
N THR A 118 -4.84 -2.60 10.23
CA THR A 118 -5.37 -2.50 11.61
C THR A 118 -6.47 -1.46 11.78
N CYS A 119 -6.72 -0.60 10.79
CA CYS A 119 -7.75 0.44 10.90
C CYS A 119 -9.19 -0.10 10.92
N SER A 120 -9.40 -1.39 10.62
CA SER A 120 -10.71 -2.03 10.72
C SER A 120 -11.00 -2.43 12.18
N PRO A 121 -12.21 -2.17 12.71
CA PRO A 121 -12.60 -2.62 14.05
C PRO A 121 -12.67 -4.15 14.17
N PHE A 122 -12.64 -4.87 13.04
CA PHE A 122 -12.63 -6.33 12.98
C PHE A 122 -11.25 -6.89 12.59
N ALA A 123 -10.21 -6.07 12.57
CA ALA A 123 -8.86 -6.54 12.32
C ALA A 123 -8.44 -7.54 13.41
N ALA A 124 -7.79 -8.63 13.00
CA ALA A 124 -7.19 -9.56 13.95
C ALA A 124 -6.07 -8.87 14.73
N SER A 125 -5.83 -9.32 15.97
CA SER A 125 -4.79 -8.74 16.84
C SER A 125 -3.37 -8.87 16.27
N ASP A 126 -3.15 -9.81 15.34
CA ASP A 126 -1.91 -10.04 14.62
C ASP A 126 -1.91 -9.47 13.20
N ALA A 127 -2.95 -8.71 12.79
CA ALA A 127 -3.05 -8.17 11.44
C ALA A 127 -1.87 -7.25 11.08
N TRP A 128 -1.31 -6.53 12.06
CA TRP A 128 -0.12 -5.69 11.91
C TRP A 128 1.11 -6.48 11.43
N GLU A 129 1.17 -7.81 11.68
CA GLU A 129 2.28 -8.65 11.21
C GLU A 129 2.37 -8.71 9.68
N GLY A 130 1.28 -8.40 8.96
CA GLY A 130 1.29 -8.27 7.50
C GLY A 130 2.13 -7.09 7.01
N ALA A 131 2.48 -6.16 7.89
CA ALA A 131 3.31 -4.99 7.60
C ALA A 131 4.82 -5.21 7.84
N LEU A 132 5.21 -6.42 8.24
CA LEU A 132 6.60 -6.76 8.55
C LEU A 132 7.38 -7.05 7.27
N HIS A 133 8.60 -6.50 7.19
CA HIS A 133 9.47 -6.65 6.03
C HIS A 133 10.93 -6.90 6.39
N ARG A 134 11.63 -7.52 5.43
CA ARG A 134 13.08 -7.73 5.44
C ARG A 134 13.74 -6.80 4.42
N TRP A 135 13.93 -5.55 4.82
CA TRP A 135 14.63 -4.57 4.00
C TRP A 135 16.09 -4.46 4.40
N CYS A 136 16.98 -4.93 3.53
CA CYS A 136 18.43 -4.79 3.69
C CYS A 136 18.96 -3.51 3.05
N ASN A 137 18.18 -2.89 2.15
CA ASN A 137 18.59 -1.71 1.40
C ASN A 137 17.38 -0.79 1.15
N PRO A 138 17.62 0.51 0.92
CA PRO A 138 16.54 1.48 0.67
C PRO A 138 15.80 1.23 -0.64
N SER A 139 16.44 0.62 -1.63
CA SER A 139 15.81 0.32 -2.93
C SER A 139 14.66 -0.67 -2.79
N ASN A 140 14.80 -1.69 -1.94
CA ASN A 140 13.75 -2.68 -1.67
C ASN A 140 12.57 -2.04 -0.95
N ALA A 141 12.85 -1.21 0.05
CA ALA A 141 11.81 -0.47 0.76
C ALA A 141 11.09 0.50 -0.19
N ARG A 142 11.84 1.20 -1.04
CA ARG A 142 11.29 2.13 -2.04
C ARG A 142 10.43 1.40 -3.08
N ALA A 143 10.86 0.24 -3.54
CA ALA A 143 10.07 -0.59 -4.47
C ALA A 143 8.73 -0.98 -3.85
N HIS A 144 8.71 -1.34 -2.56
CA HIS A 144 7.46 -1.59 -1.84
C HIS A 144 6.59 -0.33 -1.76
N MET A 145 7.14 0.83 -1.39
CA MET A 145 6.37 2.09 -1.35
C MET A 145 5.76 2.43 -2.71
N ILE A 146 6.52 2.21 -3.79
CA ILE A 146 6.04 2.43 -5.16
C ILE A 146 5.02 1.35 -5.58
N ALA A 147 5.02 0.15 -5.00
CA ALA A 147 4.07 -0.89 -5.40
C ALA A 147 2.73 -0.79 -4.66
N LEU A 148 2.77 -0.44 -3.38
CA LEU A 148 1.61 -0.54 -2.48
C LEU A 148 1.15 0.82 -1.91
N HIS A 149 2.00 1.83 -1.96
CA HIS A 149 1.73 3.16 -1.39
C HIS A 149 1.97 4.27 -2.42
N GLU A 150 1.53 4.03 -3.66
CA GLU A 150 1.71 4.91 -4.82
C GLU A 150 1.16 6.32 -4.63
N ASP A 151 0.19 6.48 -3.73
CA ASP A 151 -0.53 7.74 -3.51
C ASP A 151 0.06 8.61 -2.39
N LEU A 152 1.12 8.19 -1.69
CA LEU A 152 2.01 9.15 -1.05
C LEU A 152 2.82 9.87 -2.15
N GLN A 153 2.96 11.20 -2.06
CA GLN A 153 3.54 12.13 -3.04
C GLN A 153 4.79 11.63 -3.83
N ALA A 154 5.56 10.68 -3.30
CA ALA A 154 6.66 10.01 -3.98
C ALA A 154 6.21 9.15 -5.20
N GLY A 155 5.13 8.37 -5.09
CA GLY A 155 4.66 7.52 -6.20
C GLY A 155 4.00 8.33 -7.32
N LYS A 156 3.27 9.40 -6.96
CA LYS A 156 2.66 10.33 -7.92
C LYS A 156 3.72 11.15 -8.67
N ALA A 157 4.77 11.62 -8.00
CA ALA A 157 5.88 12.35 -8.62
C ALA A 157 6.73 11.46 -9.55
N ASP A 158 7.03 10.22 -9.14
CA ASP A 158 7.79 9.27 -9.97
C ASP A 158 7.00 8.84 -11.22
N LYS A 159 5.70 8.59 -11.09
CA LYS A 159 4.82 8.33 -12.24
C LYS A 159 4.71 9.55 -13.15
N ASN A 160 4.62 10.75 -12.59
CA ASN A 160 4.60 11.99 -13.37
C ASN A 160 5.91 12.21 -14.14
N MET A 161 7.06 11.94 -13.52
CA MET A 161 8.36 12.05 -14.16
C MET A 161 8.56 10.98 -15.24
N LYS A 162 8.15 9.72 -14.98
CA LYS A 162 8.17 8.64 -15.97
C LYS A 162 7.24 8.92 -17.15
N LEU A 163 6.03 9.45 -16.89
CA LEU A 163 5.08 9.85 -17.93
C LEU A 163 5.63 11.03 -18.76
N LYS A 164 6.23 12.03 -18.13
CA LYS A 164 6.89 13.15 -18.82
C LYS A 164 8.06 12.68 -19.69
N ALA A 165 8.89 11.78 -19.17
CA ALA A 165 9.99 11.19 -19.92
C ALA A 165 9.50 10.38 -21.14
N ALA A 166 8.44 9.58 -20.97
CA ALA A 166 7.81 8.85 -22.07
C ALA A 166 7.20 9.80 -23.11
N ALA A 167 6.50 10.86 -22.68
CA ALA A 167 5.93 11.86 -23.57
C ALA A 167 7.02 12.62 -24.36
N GLN A 168 8.14 12.96 -23.72
CA GLN A 168 9.27 13.60 -24.37
C GLN A 168 9.92 12.67 -25.41
N HIS A 169 10.10 11.40 -25.08
CA HIS A 169 10.63 10.41 -26.03
C HIS A 169 9.74 10.26 -27.29
N VAL A 170 8.42 10.31 -27.13
CA VAL A 170 7.46 10.31 -28.24
C VAL A 170 7.55 11.61 -29.05
N GLY A 171 7.61 12.77 -28.39
CA GLY A 171 7.76 14.07 -29.05
C GLY A 171 9.04 14.16 -29.88
N ASP A 172 10.16 13.68 -29.34
CA ASP A 172 11.44 13.65 -30.04
C ASP A 172 11.42 12.68 -31.23
N ALA A 173 10.71 11.55 -31.12
CA ALA A 173 10.54 10.61 -32.24
C ALA A 173 9.72 11.23 -33.38
N ILE A 174 8.64 11.94 -33.06
CA ILE A 174 7.81 12.65 -34.03
C ILE A 174 8.62 13.78 -34.71
N ALA A 175 9.36 14.57 -33.93
CA ALA A 175 10.22 15.64 -34.46
C ALA A 175 11.31 15.09 -35.41
N ARG A 176 11.93 13.95 -35.07
CA ARG A 176 12.88 13.27 -35.94
C ARG A 176 12.24 12.78 -37.24
N ALA A 177 11.01 12.25 -37.18
CA ALA A 177 10.29 11.81 -38.36
C ALA A 177 9.97 12.98 -39.31
N HIS A 178 9.45 14.10 -38.79
CA HIS A 178 9.21 15.30 -39.59
C HIS A 178 10.49 15.92 -40.15
N ALA A 179 11.59 15.90 -39.40
CA ALA A 179 12.88 16.38 -39.90
C ALA A 179 13.42 15.49 -41.04
N HIS A 180 13.16 14.18 -41.00
CA HIS A 180 13.50 13.27 -42.09
C HIS A 180 12.61 13.49 -43.32
N GLU A 181 11.32 13.74 -43.13
CA GLU A 181 10.38 14.06 -44.20
C GLU A 181 10.70 15.40 -44.89
N ASN A 182 11.01 16.46 -44.13
CA ASN A 182 11.42 17.76 -44.69
C ASN A 182 12.75 17.69 -45.46
N LYS A 183 13.68 16.79 -45.07
CA LYS A 183 14.90 16.54 -45.86
C LYS A 183 14.61 15.80 -47.16
N ARG A 184 13.59 14.93 -47.17
CA ARG A 184 13.13 14.19 -48.35
C ARG A 184 12.29 15.05 -49.29
N ALA A 185 11.55 16.03 -48.75
CA ALA A 185 10.64 16.91 -49.48
C ALA A 185 11.30 18.18 -50.04
N LYS A 186 12.59 18.44 -49.77
CA LYS A 186 13.33 19.46 -50.52
C LYS A 186 13.49 18.96 -51.96
N PRO A 187 12.82 19.55 -52.96
CA PRO A 187 13.13 19.21 -54.34
C PRO A 187 14.57 19.64 -54.61
N CYS A 188 15.34 18.74 -55.21
CA CYS A 188 16.57 19.08 -55.88
C CYS A 188 16.23 20.09 -56.98
N TYR A 189 16.38 21.37 -56.69
CA TYR A 189 16.43 22.41 -57.72
C TYR A 189 17.82 23.03 -57.70
N ASP A 190 18.30 23.23 -58.93
CA ASP A 190 19.51 23.91 -59.36
C ASP A 190 20.84 23.15 -59.34
N GLN A 191 21.06 22.37 -60.41
CA GLN A 191 22.32 22.45 -61.15
C GLN A 191 22.15 22.20 -62.66
N GLN A 192 21.40 23.06 -63.36
CA GLN A 192 21.44 23.10 -64.84
C GLN A 192 20.87 24.41 -65.41
N SER A 193 21.51 25.54 -65.12
CA SER A 193 21.32 26.75 -65.92
C SER A 193 22.60 27.57 -65.95
N SER A 194 23.49 27.22 -66.87
CA SER A 194 24.52 28.13 -67.43
C SER A 194 25.22 27.42 -68.59
N GLN A 195 24.52 27.25 -69.71
CA GLN A 195 25.15 27.23 -71.03
C GLN A 195 24.20 27.88 -72.03
N GLN A 196 24.38 29.19 -72.25
CA GLN A 196 24.12 29.87 -73.52
C GLN A 196 24.51 31.34 -73.39
N THR A 197 25.69 31.71 -73.92
CA THR A 197 25.92 32.91 -74.76
C THR A 197 27.38 32.98 -75.22
N ALA A 198 27.62 32.43 -76.40
CA ALA A 198 28.63 32.77 -77.41
C ALA A 198 28.15 31.94 -78.61
N TRP A 199 27.68 32.50 -79.72
CA TRP A 199 28.34 33.39 -80.67
C TRP A 199 27.29 34.26 -81.39
#